data_AF-A0A7C2M3M0-F1
#
_entry.id   AF-A0A7C2M3M0-F1
#
_cell.length_a   1.000
_cell.length_b   1.000
_cell.length_c   1.000
_cell.angle_alpha   90.00
_cell.angle_beta   90.00
_cell.angle_gamma   90.00
#
_symmetry.space_group_name_H-M   'P 1'
#
loop_
_entity.id
_entity.type
_entity.pdbx_description
1 polymer ?
#
loop_
_entity_poly.entity_id
_entity_poly.type
_entity_poly.pdbx_seq_one_letter_code
_entity_poly.pdbx_strand_id
1 'polypeptide(L)'
;MIKREMTEREKNIANQWLSVMKSGNVEHRVIEGVYALENKGYDISKAKLLIDKGKAAYNNKDFNKLLKIIAMIKEELRRSPKMKVDYYKPEMFEDILNACVPLVDLSRFPQKIDSDLWYEKVYGGWYGKCIGVSLGDPVAGWKSEKIRDKYGIITDYVKKPSTKNDDVTYPIVLLHTIEEYGPEFTSRDLGYEWVEHLMPEEVCTAEFVALENIKNGIIPPYSAKENNPFNLWIGAQMRGEVNGFIAPGNPRIAVNFAYRDAVVSHITEAVYSEMFNAAVISAAFVENDINELIKIGLSYVPRNSEFYNIINTTCEWCKDFKNSKEVLVKIEETYASKYHWIHTFPNIANVIMALILGEGDFGKSICISANSGIDTDCSTGQVGATLGVLIGEKNIPIKWKEPLNNTIEAYLYSFEKMKISELTDWTLKIGKIIAEKIK
;
A
#
# COMPACT_ATOMS: atom_id res chain seq x y z
N MET A 1 24.18 13.85 37.38
CA MET A 1 22.80 14.28 37.05
C MET A 1 21.98 13.05 36.73
N ILE A 2 21.00 12.73 37.57
CA ILE A 2 20.05 11.63 37.31
C ILE A 2 19.24 12.02 36.07
N LYS A 3 19.27 11.21 35.01
CA LYS A 3 18.41 11.42 33.83
C LYS A 3 16.96 11.28 34.31
N ARG A 4 16.23 12.39 34.38
CA ARG A 4 14.78 12.37 34.62
C ARG A 4 14.12 11.56 33.50
N GLU A 5 13.35 10.55 33.88
CA GLU A 5 12.49 9.81 32.96
C GLU A 5 11.33 10.69 32.48
N MET A 6 10.94 10.51 31.22
CA MET A 6 9.81 11.21 30.65
C MET A 6 8.50 10.70 31.26
N THR A 7 7.63 11.62 31.61
CA THR A 7 6.23 11.31 31.95
C THR A 7 5.50 10.74 30.73
N GLU A 8 4.39 10.04 30.95
CA GLU A 8 3.61 9.46 29.86
C GLU A 8 3.10 10.51 28.87
N ARG A 9 2.69 11.67 29.38
CA ARG A 9 2.33 12.81 28.54
C ARG A 9 3.49 13.30 27.67
N GLU A 10 4.70 13.38 28.23
CA GLU A 10 5.89 13.79 27.48
C GLU A 10 6.24 12.78 26.39
N LYS A 11 6.09 11.47 26.66
CA LYS A 11 6.27 10.42 25.64
C LYS A 11 5.25 10.56 24.51
N ASN A 12 3.98 10.76 24.83
CA ASN A 12 2.92 10.94 23.83
C ASN A 12 3.16 12.16 22.94
N ILE A 13 3.68 13.25 23.49
CA ILE A 13 4.03 14.44 22.70
C ILE A 13 5.29 14.18 21.86
N ALA A 14 6.31 13.53 22.42
CA ALA A 14 7.53 13.20 21.70
C ALA A 14 7.24 12.28 20.50
N ASN A 15 6.40 11.25 20.69
CA ASN A 15 6.01 10.29 19.66
C ASN A 15 5.22 10.93 18.51
N GLN A 16 4.52 12.05 18.74
CA GLN A 16 3.90 12.81 17.65
C GLN A 16 4.93 13.50 16.76
N TRP A 17 6.11 13.83 17.30
CA TRP A 17 7.16 14.53 16.57
C TRP A 17 8.17 13.60 15.91
N LEU A 18 8.51 12.50 16.60
CA LEU A 18 9.52 11.54 16.19
C LEU A 18 9.15 10.15 16.68
N SER A 19 9.01 9.20 15.76
CA SER A 19 8.85 7.77 16.06
C SER A 19 9.99 6.97 15.42
N VAL A 20 10.31 5.82 16.00
CA VAL A 20 11.30 4.88 15.45
C VAL A 20 10.57 3.60 15.07
N MET A 21 10.64 3.24 13.80
CA MET A 21 10.06 2.02 13.26
C MET A 21 10.83 0.77 13.71
N LYS A 22 10.22 -0.41 13.54
CA LYS A 22 10.88 -1.71 13.77
C LYS A 22 12.12 -1.93 12.89
N SER A 23 12.16 -1.34 11.69
CA SER A 23 13.33 -1.33 10.80
C SER A 23 14.47 -0.43 11.30
N GLY A 24 14.25 0.33 12.38
CA GLY A 24 15.18 1.32 12.93
C GLY A 24 15.18 2.65 12.18
N ASN A 25 14.27 2.83 11.22
CA ASN A 25 14.07 4.11 10.58
C ASN A 25 13.37 5.11 11.48
N VAL A 26 13.72 6.38 11.33
CA VAL A 26 13.16 7.49 12.10
C VAL A 26 12.13 8.19 11.24
N GLU A 27 10.92 8.31 11.75
CA GLU A 27 9.83 9.06 11.14
C GLU A 27 9.61 10.37 11.89
N HIS A 28 9.36 11.43 11.15
CA HIS A 28 9.00 12.73 11.68
C HIS A 28 7.60 13.13 11.20
N ARG A 29 6.56 12.41 11.64
CA ARG A 29 5.19 12.50 11.11
C ARG A 29 4.66 13.91 10.89
N VAL A 30 4.90 14.83 11.83
CA VAL A 30 4.49 16.25 11.66
C VAL A 30 5.25 16.94 10.53
N ILE A 31 6.56 16.74 10.43
CA ILE A 31 7.42 17.31 9.37
C ILE A 31 7.07 16.65 8.02
N GLU A 32 6.92 15.34 8.00
CA GLU A 32 6.53 14.58 6.80
C GLU A 32 5.16 15.01 6.28
N GLY A 33 4.21 15.28 7.17
CA GLY A 33 2.90 15.85 6.78
C GLY A 33 3.01 17.22 6.11
N VAL A 34 3.98 18.06 6.51
CA VAL A 34 4.27 19.33 5.82
C VAL A 34 4.72 19.08 4.39
N TYR A 35 5.66 18.16 4.18
CA TYR A 35 6.20 17.87 2.86
C TYR A 35 5.22 17.08 1.98
N ALA A 36 4.38 16.21 2.56
CA ALA A 36 3.33 15.51 1.83
C ALA A 36 2.30 16.51 1.27
N LEU A 37 1.95 17.56 2.03
CA LEU A 37 1.09 18.63 1.54
C LEU A 37 1.79 19.50 0.47
N GLU A 38 3.11 19.72 0.58
CA GLU A 38 3.91 20.37 -0.48
C GLU A 38 3.89 19.56 -1.79
N ASN A 39 4.02 18.23 -1.71
CA ASN A 39 3.92 17.34 -2.87
C ASN A 39 2.54 17.42 -3.55
N LYS A 40 1.48 17.77 -2.79
CA LYS A 40 0.13 18.05 -3.30
C LYS A 40 -0.05 19.46 -3.86
N GLY A 41 1.02 20.26 -3.89
CA GLY A 41 1.03 21.59 -4.50
C GLY A 41 0.53 22.73 -3.60
N TYR A 42 0.51 22.55 -2.28
CA TYR A 42 0.12 23.58 -1.32
C TYR A 42 1.30 24.47 -0.92
N ASP A 43 1.03 25.74 -0.60
CA ASP A 43 2.02 26.64 0.00
C ASP A 43 2.20 26.32 1.49
N ILE A 44 3.35 25.76 1.83
CA ILE A 44 3.72 25.41 3.20
C ILE A 44 4.83 26.32 3.77
N SER A 45 5.10 27.45 3.14
CA SER A 45 6.17 28.38 3.54
C SER A 45 6.12 28.75 5.02
N LYS A 46 4.92 29.04 5.54
CA LYS A 46 4.70 29.37 6.97
C LYS A 46 4.94 28.18 7.90
N ALA A 47 4.47 26.99 7.52
CA ALA A 47 4.69 25.77 8.31
C ALA A 47 6.18 25.43 8.41
N LYS A 48 6.95 25.60 7.32
CA LYS A 48 8.41 25.40 7.31
C LYS A 48 9.15 26.25 8.34
N LEU A 49 8.73 27.51 8.57
CA LEU A 49 9.33 28.39 9.58
C LEU A 49 9.16 27.89 11.03
N LEU A 50 8.22 26.98 11.27
CA LEU A 50 7.95 26.41 12.59
C LEU A 50 8.73 25.12 12.86
N ILE A 51 9.23 24.45 11.81
CA ILE A 51 9.93 23.16 11.91
C ILE A 51 11.17 23.28 12.80
N ASP A 52 12.03 24.27 12.57
CA ASP A 52 13.26 24.42 13.35
C ASP A 52 12.98 24.82 14.81
N LYS A 53 11.90 25.56 15.06
CA LYS A 53 11.43 25.83 16.43
C LYS A 53 10.99 24.53 17.12
N GLY A 54 10.30 23.64 16.40
CA GLY A 54 9.89 22.34 16.91
C GLY A 54 11.08 21.42 17.18
N LYS A 55 12.06 21.34 16.27
CA LYS A 55 13.32 20.60 16.48
C LYS A 55 14.04 21.10 17.72
N ALA A 56 14.16 22.42 17.89
CA ALA A 56 14.79 23.01 19.07
C ALA A 56 14.04 22.65 20.36
N ALA A 57 12.70 22.70 20.36
CA ALA A 57 11.89 22.31 21.52
C ALA A 57 12.05 20.82 21.87
N TYR A 58 12.05 19.94 20.86
CA TYR A 58 12.28 18.50 21.05
C TYR A 58 13.67 18.21 21.64
N ASN A 59 14.72 18.80 21.05
CA ASN A 59 16.11 18.60 21.49
C ASN A 59 16.35 19.12 22.92
N ASN A 60 15.68 20.21 23.30
CA ASN A 60 15.74 20.77 24.64
C ASN A 60 14.81 20.07 25.65
N LYS A 61 14.07 19.03 25.23
CA LYS A 61 13.05 18.34 26.03
C LYS A 61 11.95 19.26 26.57
N ASP A 62 11.66 20.35 25.86
CA ASP A 62 10.56 21.28 26.17
C ASP A 62 9.29 20.82 25.46
N PHE A 63 8.72 19.71 25.96
CA PHE A 63 7.57 19.05 25.33
C PHE A 63 6.28 19.90 25.40
N ASN A 64 6.14 20.79 26.38
CA ASN A 64 5.02 21.71 26.43
C ASN A 64 5.06 22.72 25.28
N LYS A 65 6.23 23.30 25.03
CA LYS A 65 6.45 24.17 23.88
C LYS A 65 6.32 23.40 22.57
N LEU A 66 6.82 22.17 22.50
CA LEU A 66 6.71 21.31 21.33
C LEU A 66 5.23 21.07 20.96
N LEU A 67 4.39 20.70 21.93
CA LEU A 67 2.96 20.48 21.70
C LEU A 67 2.28 21.72 21.12
N LYS A 68 2.61 22.92 21.65
CA LYS A 68 2.12 24.19 21.09
C LYS A 68 2.59 24.39 19.64
N ILE A 69 3.84 24.11 19.34
CA ILE A 69 4.39 24.25 17.98
C ILE A 69 3.74 23.28 17.01
N ILE A 70 3.48 22.03 17.43
CA ILE A 70 2.75 21.04 16.62
C ILE A 70 1.35 21.59 16.27
N ALA A 71 0.64 22.15 17.24
CA ALA A 71 -0.67 22.77 16.99
C ALA A 71 -0.59 23.93 15.99
N MET A 72 0.43 24.80 16.11
CA MET A 72 0.67 25.89 15.16
C MET A 72 0.98 25.38 13.76
N ILE A 73 1.78 24.30 13.61
CA ILE A 73 2.04 23.69 12.30
C ILE A 73 0.73 23.17 11.69
N LYS A 74 -0.08 22.46 12.47
CA LYS A 74 -1.38 21.94 12.00
C LYS A 74 -2.33 23.07 11.57
N GLU A 75 -2.36 24.18 12.30
CA GLU A 75 -3.11 25.38 11.90
C GLU A 75 -2.63 25.90 10.54
N GLU A 76 -1.32 26.10 10.37
CA GLU A 76 -0.77 26.60 9.11
C GLU A 76 -1.08 25.67 7.94
N LEU A 77 -0.93 24.35 8.12
CA LEU A 77 -1.27 23.36 7.08
C LEU A 77 -2.74 23.39 6.69
N ARG A 78 -3.66 23.55 7.65
CA ARG A 78 -5.10 23.68 7.35
C ARG A 78 -5.42 24.95 6.57
N ARG A 79 -4.65 26.02 6.77
CA ARG A 79 -4.86 27.34 6.13
C ARG A 79 -4.05 27.51 4.85
N SER A 80 -3.17 26.56 4.53
CA SER A 80 -2.33 26.59 3.34
C SER A 80 -3.18 26.64 2.06
N PRO A 81 -2.99 27.65 1.19
CA PRO A 81 -3.65 27.67 -0.10
C PRO A 81 -3.02 26.65 -1.04
N LYS A 82 -3.84 26.03 -1.89
CA LYS A 82 -3.37 25.18 -2.99
C LYS A 82 -2.87 26.07 -4.13
N MET A 83 -1.56 26.02 -4.41
CA MET A 83 -0.89 26.87 -5.40
C MET A 83 -0.86 26.25 -6.79
N LYS A 84 -0.77 24.92 -6.86
CA LYS A 84 -0.82 24.18 -8.13
C LYS A 84 -2.22 23.59 -8.30
N VAL A 85 -2.90 24.01 -9.37
CA VAL A 85 -4.15 23.39 -9.78
C VAL A 85 -3.80 22.01 -10.35
N ASP A 86 -4.44 20.97 -9.82
CA ASP A 86 -4.37 19.65 -10.45
C ASP A 86 -5.10 19.75 -11.80
N TYR A 87 -4.40 19.46 -12.90
CA TYR A 87 -5.07 19.12 -14.15
C TYR A 87 -6.02 17.94 -13.88
N TYR A 88 -7.14 17.87 -14.60
CA TYR A 88 -8.25 16.94 -14.38
C TYR A 88 -7.83 15.55 -13.80
N LYS A 89 -8.10 15.35 -12.50
CA LYS A 89 -7.92 14.09 -11.76
C LYS A 89 -9.29 13.64 -11.24
N PRO A 90 -9.98 12.74 -11.97
CA PRO A 90 -11.32 12.31 -11.58
C PRO A 90 -11.29 11.53 -10.25
N GLU A 91 -12.25 11.80 -9.38
CA GLU A 91 -12.35 11.12 -8.07
C GLU A 91 -13.59 10.23 -7.96
N MET A 92 -14.63 10.51 -8.72
CA MET A 92 -15.84 9.67 -8.76
C MET A 92 -15.57 8.45 -9.64
N PHE A 93 -16.03 7.27 -9.21
CA PHE A 93 -15.77 6.01 -9.91
C PHE A 93 -16.05 6.07 -11.42
N GLU A 94 -17.22 6.56 -11.81
CA GLU A 94 -17.59 6.66 -13.24
C GLU A 94 -16.73 7.67 -13.99
N ASP A 95 -16.36 8.79 -13.38
CA ASP A 95 -15.47 9.78 -14.00
C ASP A 95 -14.05 9.23 -14.18
N ILE A 96 -13.61 8.37 -13.26
CA ILE A 96 -12.32 7.66 -13.37
C ILE A 96 -12.37 6.72 -14.57
N LEU A 97 -13.40 5.87 -14.66
CA LEU A 97 -13.56 4.92 -15.79
C LEU A 97 -13.69 5.65 -17.13
N ASN A 98 -14.38 6.79 -17.18
CA ASN A 98 -14.50 7.61 -18.38
C ASN A 98 -13.16 8.24 -18.82
N ALA A 99 -12.22 8.41 -17.90
CA ALA A 99 -10.88 8.95 -18.17
C ALA A 99 -9.83 7.86 -18.50
N CYS A 100 -10.19 6.59 -18.37
CA CYS A 100 -9.33 5.45 -18.69
C CYS A 100 -9.18 5.26 -20.21
N VAL A 101 -8.14 4.53 -20.61
CA VAL A 101 -8.06 3.98 -21.98
C VAL A 101 -9.15 2.92 -22.17
N PRO A 102 -9.58 2.61 -23.42
CA PRO A 102 -10.52 1.54 -23.67
C PRO A 102 -10.09 0.25 -22.97
N LEU A 103 -11.04 -0.39 -22.27
CA LEU A 103 -10.78 -1.63 -21.55
C LEU A 103 -10.21 -2.69 -22.50
N VAL A 104 -9.20 -3.41 -22.03
CA VAL A 104 -8.70 -4.58 -22.75
C VAL A 104 -9.83 -5.58 -22.87
N ASP A 105 -10.06 -6.11 -24.07
CA ASP A 105 -11.10 -7.12 -24.28
C ASP A 105 -10.75 -8.40 -23.53
N LEU A 106 -11.49 -8.63 -22.44
CA LEU A 106 -11.31 -9.79 -21.58
C LEU A 106 -12.10 -11.02 -22.06
N SER A 107 -12.93 -10.89 -23.11
CA SER A 107 -13.66 -12.04 -23.68
C SER A 107 -12.74 -13.11 -24.26
N ARG A 108 -11.49 -12.73 -24.57
CA ARG A 108 -10.42 -13.65 -24.99
C ARG A 108 -9.95 -14.62 -23.90
N PHE A 109 -10.30 -14.37 -22.62
CA PHE A 109 -9.85 -15.17 -21.48
C PHE A 109 -10.91 -16.19 -21.02
N PRO A 110 -10.48 -17.31 -20.41
CA PRO A 110 -11.39 -18.28 -19.83
C PRO A 110 -12.38 -17.64 -18.85
N GLN A 111 -13.67 -17.79 -19.12
CA GLN A 111 -14.74 -17.18 -18.31
C GLN A 111 -15.03 -17.96 -17.01
N LYS A 112 -14.47 -19.17 -16.87
CA LYS A 112 -14.66 -20.02 -15.69
C LYS A 112 -13.32 -20.58 -15.26
N ILE A 113 -12.99 -20.37 -13.98
CA ILE A 113 -11.81 -20.93 -13.34
C ILE A 113 -12.26 -22.17 -12.57
N ASP A 114 -11.51 -23.25 -12.72
CA ASP A 114 -11.72 -24.48 -11.96
C ASP A 114 -11.56 -24.22 -10.45
N SER A 115 -12.35 -24.86 -9.59
CA SER A 115 -12.35 -24.57 -8.16
C SER A 115 -11.02 -24.88 -7.48
N ASP A 116 -10.34 -25.95 -7.91
CA ASP A 116 -9.05 -26.34 -7.32
C ASP A 116 -7.96 -25.38 -7.78
N LEU A 117 -8.01 -24.97 -9.05
CA LEU A 117 -7.12 -23.94 -9.58
C LEU A 117 -7.36 -22.58 -8.90
N TRP A 118 -8.61 -22.21 -8.62
CA TRP A 118 -8.94 -20.98 -7.89
C TRP A 118 -8.33 -21.03 -6.48
N TYR A 119 -8.54 -22.12 -5.75
CA TYR A 119 -7.94 -22.30 -4.43
C TYR A 119 -6.40 -22.20 -4.49
N GLU A 120 -5.76 -22.94 -5.40
CA GLU A 120 -4.31 -22.95 -5.54
C GLU A 120 -3.73 -21.57 -5.84
N LYS A 121 -4.40 -20.78 -6.69
CA LYS A 121 -3.98 -19.42 -7.02
C LYS A 121 -4.22 -18.42 -5.88
N VAL A 122 -5.36 -18.47 -5.18
CA VAL A 122 -5.59 -17.60 -4.01
C VAL A 122 -4.63 -17.96 -2.88
N TYR A 123 -4.39 -19.24 -2.64
CA TYR A 123 -3.45 -19.69 -1.62
C TYR A 123 -2.03 -19.23 -1.95
N GLY A 124 -1.65 -19.33 -3.24
CA GLY A 124 -0.40 -18.80 -3.75
C GLY A 124 -0.28 -17.29 -3.58
N GLY A 125 -1.36 -16.55 -3.85
CA GLY A 125 -1.43 -15.10 -3.65
C GLY A 125 -1.22 -14.69 -2.18
N TRP A 126 -1.90 -15.35 -1.25
CA TRP A 126 -1.72 -15.07 0.19
C TRP A 126 -0.33 -15.43 0.69
N TYR A 127 0.21 -16.60 0.31
CA TYR A 127 1.59 -16.95 0.64
C TYR A 127 2.57 -15.95 0.04
N GLY A 128 2.38 -15.61 -1.24
CA GLY A 128 3.19 -14.64 -1.95
C GLY A 128 3.24 -13.29 -1.24
N LYS A 129 2.07 -12.76 -0.84
CA LYS A 129 1.96 -11.53 -0.06
C LYS A 129 2.73 -11.64 1.26
N CYS A 130 2.45 -12.68 2.05
CA CYS A 130 3.09 -12.89 3.35
C CYS A 130 4.62 -13.03 3.24
N ILE A 131 5.10 -13.78 2.26
CA ILE A 131 6.53 -13.93 1.96
C ILE A 131 7.15 -12.57 1.65
N GLY A 132 6.52 -11.81 0.74
CA GLY A 132 7.03 -10.53 0.30
C GLY A 132 7.10 -9.51 1.43
N VAL A 133 6.02 -9.37 2.20
CA VAL A 133 5.95 -8.51 3.39
C VAL A 133 7.04 -8.90 4.40
N SER A 134 7.12 -10.18 4.76
CA SER A 134 8.13 -10.67 5.72
C SER A 134 9.58 -10.50 5.25
N LEU A 135 9.84 -10.55 3.93
CA LEU A 135 11.16 -10.33 3.36
C LEU A 135 11.52 -8.84 3.38
N GLY A 136 10.55 -7.96 3.08
CA GLY A 136 10.75 -6.51 2.96
C GLY A 136 10.75 -5.75 4.28
N ASP A 137 9.92 -6.13 5.26
CA ASP A 137 9.73 -5.40 6.54
C ASP A 137 11.04 -5.06 7.27
N PRO A 138 12.04 -5.97 7.37
CA PRO A 138 13.28 -5.68 8.09
C PRO A 138 14.08 -4.47 7.55
N VAL A 139 13.87 -4.10 6.29
CA VAL A 139 14.57 -3.03 5.59
C VAL A 139 13.64 -1.91 5.08
N ALA A 140 12.37 -1.91 5.53
CA ALA A 140 11.39 -0.89 5.19
C ALA A 140 11.89 0.54 5.47
N GLY A 141 11.79 1.39 4.45
CA GLY A 141 12.26 2.77 4.35
C GLY A 141 13.77 2.94 4.17
N TRP A 142 14.55 1.87 4.01
CA TRP A 142 15.99 2.02 3.83
C TRP A 142 16.30 2.44 2.39
N LYS A 143 17.37 3.21 2.20
CA LYS A 143 17.95 3.40 0.87
C LYS A 143 18.61 2.10 0.40
N SER A 144 18.58 1.85 -0.91
CA SER A 144 19.20 0.66 -1.52
C SER A 144 20.70 0.52 -1.15
N GLU A 145 21.43 1.64 -1.06
CA GLU A 145 22.82 1.69 -0.59
C GLU A 145 22.99 1.10 0.82
N LYS A 146 22.15 1.53 1.78
CA LYS A 146 22.20 1.05 3.16
C LYS A 146 21.92 -0.45 3.26
N ILE A 147 21.04 -0.96 2.41
CA ILE A 147 20.76 -2.41 2.31
C ILE A 147 22.01 -3.13 1.83
N ARG A 148 22.62 -2.66 0.74
CA ARG A 148 23.86 -3.24 0.18
C ARG A 148 25.01 -3.25 1.17
N ASP A 149 25.22 -2.15 1.89
CA ASP A 149 26.30 -2.02 2.85
C ASP A 149 26.14 -2.98 4.04
N LYS A 150 24.90 -3.25 4.47
CA LYS A 150 24.62 -4.10 5.63
C LYS A 150 24.48 -5.58 5.29
N TYR A 151 23.80 -5.90 4.20
CA TYR A 151 23.37 -7.26 3.86
C TYR A 151 23.93 -7.76 2.52
N GLY A 152 24.63 -6.93 1.76
CA GLY A 152 24.97 -7.25 0.37
C GLY A 152 23.69 -7.30 -0.49
N ILE A 153 23.55 -8.35 -1.28
CA ILE A 153 22.31 -8.59 -2.04
C ILE A 153 21.42 -9.54 -1.23
N ILE A 154 20.24 -9.07 -0.85
CA ILE A 154 19.23 -9.90 -0.20
C ILE A 154 18.81 -11.00 -1.17
N THR A 155 19.03 -12.26 -0.77
CA THR A 155 18.66 -13.48 -1.51
C THR A 155 17.89 -14.48 -0.64
N ASP A 156 17.72 -14.15 0.64
CA ASP A 156 16.98 -14.90 1.66
C ASP A 156 16.51 -13.96 2.77
N TYR A 157 15.70 -14.47 3.69
CA TYR A 157 15.22 -13.68 4.83
C TYR A 157 16.39 -13.22 5.71
N VAL A 158 16.49 -11.90 5.93
CA VAL A 158 17.56 -11.30 6.76
C VAL A 158 17.24 -11.31 8.27
N LYS A 159 16.02 -11.66 8.64
CA LYS A 159 15.51 -11.88 9.99
C LYS A 159 14.54 -13.07 9.97
N LYS A 160 14.19 -13.61 11.15
CA LYS A 160 13.09 -14.57 11.26
C LYS A 160 11.82 -13.91 10.69
N PRO A 161 11.16 -14.49 9.68
CA PRO A 161 10.02 -13.85 9.05
C PRO A 161 8.83 -13.80 10.01
N SER A 162 8.03 -12.74 9.87
CA SER A 162 6.80 -12.52 10.62
C SER A 162 5.76 -11.92 9.67
N THR A 163 4.54 -12.44 9.75
CA THR A 163 3.40 -11.92 9.00
C THR A 163 2.70 -10.75 9.71
N LYS A 164 3.15 -10.38 10.92
CA LYS A 164 2.57 -9.31 11.73
C LYS A 164 2.86 -7.93 11.14
N ASN A 165 1.98 -7.47 10.26
CA ASN A 165 2.11 -6.24 9.50
C ASN A 165 0.72 -5.70 9.09
N ASP A 166 0.60 -4.40 8.80
CA ASP A 166 -0.65 -3.77 8.39
C ASP A 166 -1.07 -4.10 6.95
N ASP A 167 -0.14 -4.50 6.08
CA ASP A 167 -0.42 -5.04 4.73
C ASP A 167 -1.43 -6.19 4.72
N VAL A 168 -1.42 -7.04 5.74
CA VAL A 168 -2.34 -8.18 5.87
C VAL A 168 -3.56 -7.86 6.74
N THR A 169 -3.56 -6.71 7.42
CA THR A 169 -4.61 -6.27 8.34
C THR A 169 -5.83 -5.76 7.58
N TYR A 170 -5.69 -4.77 6.70
CA TYR A 170 -6.83 -4.21 5.96
C TYR A 170 -7.56 -5.22 5.07
N PRO A 171 -6.86 -6.13 4.35
CA PRO A 171 -7.52 -7.16 3.58
C PRO A 171 -8.49 -8.05 4.38
N ILE A 172 -8.16 -8.37 5.63
CA ILE A 172 -9.03 -9.19 6.50
C ILE A 172 -10.30 -8.40 6.87
N VAL A 173 -10.18 -7.11 7.20
CA VAL A 173 -11.34 -6.26 7.52
C VAL A 173 -12.27 -6.11 6.30
N LEU A 174 -11.71 -6.02 5.09
CA LEU A 174 -12.51 -6.01 3.86
C LEU A 174 -13.31 -7.31 3.70
N LEU A 175 -12.69 -8.47 3.89
CA LEU A 175 -13.38 -9.77 3.81
C LEU A 175 -14.52 -9.86 4.84
N HIS A 176 -14.27 -9.41 6.07
CA HIS A 176 -15.29 -9.33 7.11
C HIS A 176 -16.45 -8.39 6.72
N THR A 177 -16.14 -7.21 6.21
CA THR A 177 -17.15 -6.25 5.75
C THR A 177 -18.06 -6.86 4.67
N ILE A 178 -17.47 -7.57 3.70
CA ILE A 178 -18.26 -8.25 2.66
C ILE A 178 -19.10 -9.39 3.23
N GLU A 179 -18.61 -10.09 4.24
CA GLU A 179 -19.38 -11.14 4.92
C GLU A 179 -20.61 -10.57 5.61
N GLU A 180 -20.48 -9.45 6.31
CA GLU A 180 -21.58 -8.88 7.10
C GLU A 180 -22.60 -8.12 6.27
N TYR A 181 -22.15 -7.31 5.31
CA TYR A 181 -23.05 -6.44 4.52
C TYR A 181 -23.32 -6.99 3.11
N GLY A 182 -22.59 -8.03 2.69
CA GLY A 182 -22.63 -8.57 1.34
C GLY A 182 -21.88 -7.70 0.31
N PRO A 183 -21.89 -8.11 -0.97
CA PRO A 183 -21.22 -7.40 -2.08
C PRO A 183 -21.65 -5.94 -2.32
N GLU A 184 -22.76 -5.50 -1.72
CA GLU A 184 -23.30 -4.15 -1.85
C GLU A 184 -22.81 -3.20 -0.74
N PHE A 185 -21.86 -3.64 0.11
CA PHE A 185 -21.29 -2.78 1.14
C PHE A 185 -20.76 -1.47 0.55
N THR A 186 -20.89 -0.41 1.32
CA THR A 186 -20.41 0.93 0.98
C THR A 186 -19.08 1.22 1.66
N SER A 187 -18.31 2.19 1.17
CA SER A 187 -17.12 2.69 1.87
C SER A 187 -17.42 3.15 3.30
N ARG A 188 -18.66 3.58 3.57
CA ARG A 188 -19.10 3.94 4.92
C ARG A 188 -19.17 2.73 5.83
N ASP A 189 -19.70 1.60 5.35
CA ASP A 189 -19.79 0.37 6.14
C ASP A 189 -18.38 -0.12 6.48
N LEU A 190 -17.49 -0.19 5.49
CA LEU A 190 -16.07 -0.51 5.71
C LEU A 190 -15.40 0.44 6.71
N GLY A 191 -15.71 1.74 6.63
CA GLY A 191 -15.21 2.73 7.57
C GLY A 191 -15.66 2.48 9.02
N TYR A 192 -16.85 1.91 9.24
CA TYR A 192 -17.30 1.51 10.57
C TYR A 192 -16.61 0.23 11.04
N GLU A 193 -16.40 -0.74 10.15
CA GLU A 193 -15.61 -1.94 10.46
C GLU A 193 -14.16 -1.59 10.84
N TRP A 194 -13.59 -0.52 10.26
CA TRP A 194 -12.30 0.00 10.70
C TRP A 194 -12.32 0.51 12.15
N VAL A 195 -13.41 1.15 12.58
CA VAL A 195 -13.56 1.63 13.97
C VAL A 195 -13.67 0.47 14.95
N GLU A 196 -14.36 -0.60 14.55
CA GLU A 196 -14.58 -1.77 15.39
C GLU A 196 -13.32 -2.64 15.53
N HIS A 197 -12.59 -2.86 14.43
CA HIS A 197 -11.57 -3.90 14.38
C HIS A 197 -10.12 -3.42 14.38
N LEU A 198 -9.81 -2.22 13.87
CA LEU A 198 -8.41 -1.77 13.81
C LEU A 198 -7.87 -1.43 15.21
N MET A 199 -6.66 -1.90 15.51
CA MET A 199 -5.90 -1.47 16.69
C MET A 199 -5.33 -0.06 16.44
N PRO A 200 -5.85 1.02 17.06
CA PRO A 200 -5.50 2.40 16.67
C PRO A 200 -4.01 2.74 16.76
N GLU A 201 -3.27 2.06 17.64
CA GLU A 201 -1.83 2.23 17.84
C GLU A 201 -0.97 1.64 16.70
N GLU A 202 -1.54 0.75 15.88
CA GLU A 202 -0.87 0.11 14.73
C GLU A 202 -1.28 0.76 13.39
N VAL A 203 -2.25 1.67 13.40
CA VAL A 203 -2.71 2.40 12.20
C VAL A 203 -1.79 3.59 11.93
N CYS A 204 -1.32 3.69 10.69
CA CYS A 204 -0.32 4.68 10.29
C CYS A 204 -0.87 5.76 9.35
N THR A 205 -0.22 6.92 9.35
CA THR A 205 -0.31 7.95 8.31
C THR A 205 -1.73 8.31 7.81
N ALA A 206 -2.07 8.02 6.55
CA ALA A 206 -3.33 8.39 5.91
C ALA A 206 -4.53 7.67 6.54
N GLU A 207 -4.37 6.39 6.84
CA GLU A 207 -5.35 5.56 7.51
C GLU A 207 -5.61 6.04 8.92
N PHE A 208 -4.57 6.47 9.64
CA PHE A 208 -4.74 6.99 11.00
C PHE A 208 -5.59 8.26 10.98
N VAL A 209 -5.30 9.20 10.07
CA VAL A 209 -6.10 10.42 9.93
C VAL A 209 -7.53 10.08 9.51
N ALA A 210 -7.71 9.15 8.59
CA ALA A 210 -9.04 8.71 8.15
C ALA A 210 -9.84 8.05 9.27
N LEU A 211 -9.23 7.17 10.05
CA LEU A 211 -9.86 6.52 11.22
C LEU A 211 -10.29 7.55 12.26
N GLU A 212 -9.43 8.52 12.59
CA GLU A 212 -9.77 9.60 13.51
C GLU A 212 -10.88 10.51 12.95
N ASN A 213 -10.90 10.77 11.64
CA ASN A 213 -11.99 11.49 10.98
C ASN A 213 -13.31 10.73 11.10
N ILE A 214 -13.32 9.42 10.87
CA ILE A 214 -14.52 8.57 10.96
C ILE A 214 -15.07 8.58 12.39
N LYS A 215 -14.20 8.42 13.40
CA LYS A 215 -14.59 8.52 14.82
C LYS A 215 -15.22 9.88 15.18
N ASN A 216 -14.88 10.93 14.44
CA ASN A 216 -15.44 12.28 14.59
C ASN A 216 -16.64 12.54 13.66
N GLY A 217 -17.19 11.52 13.00
CA GLY A 217 -18.37 11.63 12.15
C GLY A 217 -18.10 12.11 10.72
N ILE A 218 -16.84 12.18 10.30
CA ILE A 218 -16.43 12.53 8.94
C ILE A 218 -16.20 11.23 8.17
N ILE A 219 -17.18 10.88 7.35
CA ILE A 219 -17.32 9.55 6.74
C ILE A 219 -16.70 9.53 5.33
N PRO A 220 -16.30 8.37 4.76
CA PRO A 220 -15.84 8.28 3.38
C PRO A 220 -16.82 8.90 2.37
N PRO A 221 -16.34 9.57 1.30
CA PRO A 221 -14.92 9.78 0.96
C PRO A 221 -14.27 11.00 1.64
N TYR A 222 -14.99 11.70 2.52
CA TYR A 222 -14.46 12.91 3.19
C TYR A 222 -13.40 12.58 4.25
N SER A 223 -13.49 11.40 4.88
CA SER A 223 -12.48 10.88 5.82
C SER A 223 -11.07 10.86 5.23
N ALA A 224 -10.96 10.56 3.93
CA ALA A 224 -9.70 10.55 3.19
C ALA A 224 -9.12 11.95 2.97
N LYS A 225 -9.95 13.01 2.99
CA LYS A 225 -9.56 14.36 2.57
C LYS A 225 -9.31 15.29 3.74
N GLU A 226 -10.19 15.26 4.73
CA GLU A 226 -10.21 16.25 5.80
C GLU A 226 -8.92 16.21 6.63
N ASN A 227 -8.11 17.26 6.53
CA ASN A 227 -6.80 17.40 7.20
C ASN A 227 -5.85 16.20 7.00
N ASN A 228 -6.00 15.45 5.90
CA ASN A 228 -5.15 14.31 5.62
C ASN A 228 -4.07 14.69 4.58
N PRO A 229 -2.82 14.92 5.01
CA PRO A 229 -1.74 15.22 4.08
C PRO A 229 -1.19 13.97 3.37
N PHE A 230 -1.45 12.77 3.92
CA PHE A 230 -0.81 11.51 3.53
C PHE A 230 -1.60 10.71 2.49
N ASN A 231 -2.80 11.15 2.10
CA ASN A 231 -3.73 10.45 1.20
C ASN A 231 -3.27 10.19 -0.27
N LEU A 232 -1.98 10.41 -0.58
CA LEU A 232 -1.31 9.98 -1.82
C LEU A 232 -0.18 8.97 -1.55
N TRP A 233 -0.12 8.40 -0.34
CA TRP A 233 0.86 7.41 0.04
C TRP A 233 0.35 5.99 -0.26
N ILE A 234 1.23 5.00 -0.11
CA ILE A 234 1.06 3.62 -0.60
C ILE A 234 -0.07 2.84 0.07
N GLY A 235 -0.64 3.32 1.16
CA GLY A 235 -1.55 2.54 1.99
C GLY A 235 -2.78 1.97 1.28
N ALA A 236 -3.28 2.64 0.23
CA ALA A 236 -4.28 2.05 -0.67
C ALA A 236 -3.69 0.94 -1.57
N GLN A 237 -2.53 1.18 -2.19
CA GLN A 237 -1.85 0.19 -3.03
C GLN A 237 -1.60 -1.14 -2.29
N MET A 238 -1.13 -1.08 -1.04
CA MET A 238 -0.70 -2.24 -0.25
C MET A 238 -1.84 -3.19 0.13
N ARG A 239 -3.11 -2.79 -0.03
CA ARG A 239 -4.27 -3.62 0.30
C ARG A 239 -5.08 -4.05 -0.92
N GLY A 240 -4.71 -3.62 -2.11
CA GLY A 240 -5.49 -3.85 -3.33
C GLY A 240 -5.58 -5.31 -3.79
N GLU A 241 -4.68 -6.20 -3.35
CA GLU A 241 -4.62 -7.57 -3.90
C GLU A 241 -5.85 -8.40 -3.56
N VAL A 242 -6.41 -8.23 -2.37
CA VAL A 242 -7.57 -9.02 -1.92
C VAL A 242 -8.78 -8.79 -2.82
N ASN A 243 -8.94 -7.58 -3.35
CA ASN A 243 -10.00 -7.25 -4.31
C ASN A 243 -9.89 -8.10 -5.59
N GLY A 244 -8.67 -8.44 -6.01
CA GLY A 244 -8.44 -9.36 -7.13
C GLY A 244 -8.67 -10.83 -6.75
N PHE A 245 -8.32 -11.24 -5.53
CA PHE A 245 -8.55 -12.62 -5.06
C PHE A 245 -10.03 -13.00 -5.00
N ILE A 246 -10.90 -12.04 -4.63
CA ILE A 246 -12.35 -12.23 -4.49
C ILE A 246 -13.12 -12.06 -5.80
N ALA A 247 -12.49 -11.52 -6.84
CA ALA A 247 -13.08 -11.33 -8.17
C ALA A 247 -12.15 -11.86 -9.27
N PRO A 248 -11.80 -13.16 -9.26
CA PRO A 248 -10.80 -13.72 -10.15
C PRO A 248 -11.28 -13.71 -11.61
N GLY A 249 -10.43 -13.26 -12.52
CA GLY A 249 -10.76 -13.14 -13.96
C GLY A 249 -11.78 -12.04 -14.28
N ASN A 250 -12.22 -11.25 -13.30
CA ASN A 250 -13.11 -10.12 -13.50
C ASN A 250 -12.55 -8.80 -12.90
N PRO A 251 -11.56 -8.19 -13.58
CA PRO A 251 -10.93 -6.93 -13.16
C PRO A 251 -11.91 -5.79 -12.90
N ARG A 252 -13.03 -5.70 -13.64
CA ARG A 252 -14.01 -4.62 -13.43
C ARG A 252 -14.69 -4.72 -12.06
N ILE A 253 -15.04 -5.93 -11.63
CA ILE A 253 -15.60 -6.17 -10.29
C ILE A 253 -14.52 -5.88 -9.24
N ALA A 254 -13.31 -6.40 -9.42
CA ALA A 254 -12.19 -6.17 -8.50
C ALA A 254 -11.91 -4.68 -8.29
N VAL A 255 -11.87 -3.92 -9.37
CA VAL A 255 -11.64 -2.47 -9.38
C VAL A 255 -12.75 -1.70 -8.68
N ASN A 256 -13.99 -2.17 -8.75
CA ASN A 256 -15.09 -1.53 -8.03
C ASN A 256 -14.96 -1.70 -6.51
N PHE A 257 -14.58 -2.89 -6.03
CA PHE A 257 -14.29 -3.10 -4.61
C PHE A 257 -13.07 -2.32 -4.14
N ALA A 258 -11.99 -2.33 -4.93
CA ALA A 258 -10.79 -1.53 -4.67
C ALA A 258 -11.08 -0.03 -4.58
N TYR A 259 -11.96 0.50 -5.42
CA TYR A 259 -12.39 1.89 -5.31
C TYR A 259 -13.10 2.17 -3.97
N ARG A 260 -14.03 1.29 -3.57
CA ARG A 260 -14.78 1.45 -2.31
C ARG A 260 -13.86 1.37 -1.09
N ASP A 261 -12.83 0.53 -1.12
CA ASP A 261 -11.81 0.44 -0.07
C ASP A 261 -10.88 1.66 -0.06
N ALA A 262 -10.28 2.00 -1.20
CA ALA A 262 -9.29 3.07 -1.28
C ALA A 262 -9.83 4.43 -0.78
N VAL A 263 -11.05 4.79 -1.15
CA VAL A 263 -11.64 6.12 -0.80
C VAL A 263 -11.97 6.28 0.68
N VAL A 264 -11.79 5.24 1.50
CA VAL A 264 -11.88 5.35 2.96
C VAL A 264 -10.76 6.27 3.49
N SER A 265 -9.55 6.17 2.94
CA SER A 265 -8.38 6.92 3.43
C SER A 265 -7.55 7.65 2.37
N HIS A 266 -7.74 7.35 1.08
CA HIS A 266 -6.90 7.85 -0.02
C HIS A 266 -7.71 8.58 -1.11
N ILE A 267 -6.99 9.31 -1.97
CA ILE A 267 -7.57 10.04 -3.10
C ILE A 267 -6.75 9.85 -4.39
N THR A 268 -7.39 10.04 -5.55
CA THR A 268 -6.73 10.19 -6.86
C THR A 268 -5.66 9.12 -7.14
N GLU A 269 -4.40 9.50 -7.27
CA GLU A 269 -3.27 8.63 -7.64
C GLU A 269 -3.11 7.41 -6.73
N ALA A 270 -3.40 7.53 -5.44
CA ALA A 270 -3.38 6.39 -4.51
C ALA A 270 -4.61 5.50 -4.68
N VAL A 271 -5.78 6.05 -5.00
CA VAL A 271 -6.97 5.25 -5.37
C VAL A 271 -6.71 4.48 -6.67
N TYR A 272 -6.10 5.15 -7.66
CA TYR A 272 -5.74 4.50 -8.93
C TYR A 272 -4.76 3.36 -8.72
N SER A 273 -3.85 3.46 -7.73
CA SER A 273 -2.91 2.39 -7.42
C SER A 273 -3.56 1.12 -6.89
N GLU A 274 -4.61 1.26 -6.09
CA GLU A 274 -5.35 0.11 -5.57
C GLU A 274 -6.19 -0.54 -6.68
N MET A 275 -6.86 0.28 -7.49
CA MET A 275 -7.59 -0.17 -8.68
C MET A 275 -6.67 -0.92 -9.66
N PHE A 276 -5.48 -0.37 -9.93
CA PHE A 276 -4.47 -1.03 -10.77
C PHE A 276 -4.07 -2.39 -10.19
N ASN A 277 -3.75 -2.43 -8.89
CA ASN A 277 -3.32 -3.66 -8.23
C ASN A 277 -4.42 -4.74 -8.28
N ALA A 278 -5.66 -4.37 -7.95
CA ALA A 278 -6.82 -5.26 -8.01
C ALA A 278 -7.06 -5.82 -9.41
N ALA A 279 -6.93 -4.98 -10.45
CA ALA A 279 -7.07 -5.40 -11.84
C ALA A 279 -5.97 -6.37 -12.28
N VAL A 280 -4.71 -6.10 -11.92
CA VAL A 280 -3.56 -6.98 -12.21
C VAL A 280 -3.75 -8.35 -11.56
N ILE A 281 -4.06 -8.37 -10.26
CA ILE A 281 -4.26 -9.62 -9.51
C ILE A 281 -5.45 -10.41 -10.06
N SER A 282 -6.57 -9.74 -10.33
CA SER A 282 -7.75 -10.37 -10.92
C SER A 282 -7.43 -11.01 -12.28
N ALA A 283 -6.70 -10.28 -13.14
CA ALA A 283 -6.31 -10.76 -14.46
C ALA A 283 -5.30 -11.92 -14.40
N ALA A 284 -4.43 -11.97 -13.39
CA ALA A 284 -3.43 -13.04 -13.20
C ALA A 284 -4.04 -14.43 -12.99
N PHE A 285 -5.35 -14.52 -12.73
CA PHE A 285 -6.05 -15.80 -12.72
C PHE A 285 -6.19 -16.41 -14.12
N VAL A 286 -6.22 -15.59 -15.17
CA VAL A 286 -6.55 -16.00 -16.55
C VAL A 286 -5.54 -15.57 -17.61
N GLU A 287 -4.58 -14.70 -17.26
CA GLU A 287 -3.46 -14.25 -18.10
C GLU A 287 -2.15 -14.49 -17.33
N ASN A 288 -1.11 -14.93 -18.05
CA ASN A 288 0.20 -15.25 -17.48
C ASN A 288 1.31 -14.28 -17.91
N ASP A 289 1.14 -13.54 -19.01
CA ASP A 289 2.14 -12.58 -19.47
C ASP A 289 2.11 -11.30 -18.62
N ILE A 290 3.24 -11.01 -17.97
CA ILE A 290 3.39 -9.86 -17.07
C ILE A 290 3.14 -8.52 -17.79
N ASN A 291 3.55 -8.39 -19.05
CA ASN A 291 3.32 -7.14 -19.78
C ASN A 291 1.84 -6.96 -20.12
N GLU A 292 1.14 -8.03 -20.50
CA GLU A 292 -0.31 -8.01 -20.70
C GLU A 292 -1.06 -7.71 -19.40
N LEU A 293 -0.64 -8.28 -18.27
CA LEU A 293 -1.22 -7.95 -16.96
C LEU A 293 -1.08 -6.46 -16.62
N ILE A 294 0.10 -5.88 -16.82
CA ILE A 294 0.33 -4.44 -16.59
C ILE A 294 -0.56 -3.61 -17.53
N LYS A 295 -0.72 -4.00 -18.80
CA LYS A 295 -1.64 -3.31 -19.73
C LYS A 295 -3.09 -3.40 -19.27
N ILE A 296 -3.55 -4.56 -18.79
CA ILE A 296 -4.90 -4.73 -18.24
C ILE A 296 -5.08 -3.82 -17.03
N GLY A 297 -4.12 -3.81 -16.10
CA GLY A 297 -4.14 -2.91 -14.94
C GLY A 297 -4.25 -1.43 -15.34
N LEU A 298 -3.42 -0.99 -16.29
CA LEU A 298 -3.44 0.38 -16.82
C LEU A 298 -4.76 0.77 -17.49
N SER A 299 -5.55 -0.20 -17.97
CA SER A 299 -6.87 0.07 -18.54
C SER A 299 -7.91 0.52 -17.50
N TYR A 300 -7.61 0.42 -16.21
CA TYR A 300 -8.42 0.93 -15.11
C TYR A 300 -7.80 2.16 -14.40
N VAL A 301 -6.80 2.77 -15.02
CA VAL A 301 -6.14 3.99 -14.54
C VAL A 301 -6.42 5.14 -15.52
N PRO A 302 -6.76 6.36 -15.05
CA PRO A 302 -6.93 7.50 -15.96
C PRO A 302 -5.68 7.75 -16.79
N ARG A 303 -5.82 7.85 -18.13
CA ARG A 303 -4.68 7.91 -19.06
C ARG A 303 -3.73 9.07 -18.80
N ASN A 304 -4.26 10.19 -18.32
CA ASN A 304 -3.51 11.42 -18.10
C ASN A 304 -3.05 11.60 -16.64
N SER A 305 -3.16 10.56 -15.80
CA SER A 305 -2.66 10.61 -14.43
C SER A 305 -1.14 10.46 -14.37
N GLU A 306 -0.55 10.96 -13.29
CA GLU A 306 0.90 10.78 -13.06
C GLU A 306 1.20 9.29 -12.79
N PHE A 307 0.31 8.58 -12.10
CA PHE A 307 0.44 7.15 -11.84
C PHE A 307 0.53 6.34 -13.15
N TYR A 308 -0.33 6.63 -14.14
CA TYR A 308 -0.26 6.00 -15.46
C TYR A 308 1.10 6.24 -16.12
N ASN A 309 1.56 7.50 -16.11
CA ASN A 309 2.82 7.90 -16.72
C ASN A 309 4.04 7.22 -16.06
N ILE A 310 4.04 7.11 -14.74
CA ILE A 310 5.12 6.46 -13.98
C ILE A 310 5.24 4.99 -14.35
N ILE A 311 4.12 4.26 -14.44
CA ILE A 311 4.14 2.86 -14.86
C ILE A 311 4.70 2.76 -16.29
N ASN A 312 4.18 3.54 -17.24
CA ASN A 312 4.62 3.48 -18.62
C ASN A 312 6.13 3.80 -18.76
N THR A 313 6.58 4.86 -18.10
CA THR A 313 8.00 5.27 -18.06
C THR A 313 8.87 4.17 -17.46
N THR A 314 8.41 3.52 -16.39
CA THR A 314 9.16 2.42 -15.76
C THR A 314 9.24 1.20 -16.67
N CYS A 315 8.16 0.88 -17.39
CA CYS A 315 8.18 -0.17 -18.41
C CYS A 315 9.19 0.13 -19.53
N GLU A 316 9.29 1.39 -19.96
CA GLU A 316 10.29 1.83 -20.95
C GLU A 316 11.71 1.67 -20.42
N TRP A 317 12.00 2.13 -19.20
CA TRP A 317 13.30 1.93 -18.57
C TRP A 317 13.68 0.45 -18.45
N CYS A 318 12.73 -0.43 -18.11
CA CYS A 318 12.99 -1.87 -18.04
C CYS A 318 13.38 -2.44 -19.41
N LYS A 319 12.79 -1.95 -20.50
CA LYS A 319 13.14 -2.37 -21.87
C LYS A 319 14.53 -1.88 -22.29
N ASP A 320 14.86 -0.64 -21.94
CA ASP A 320 16.10 0.02 -22.37
C ASP A 320 17.33 -0.50 -21.63
N PHE A 321 17.25 -0.65 -20.30
CA PHE A 321 18.40 -1.03 -19.47
C PHE A 321 18.51 -2.54 -19.22
N LYS A 322 17.38 -3.26 -19.19
CA LYS A 322 17.30 -4.72 -18.92
C LYS A 322 18.01 -5.19 -17.63
N ASN A 323 18.27 -4.27 -16.70
CA ASN A 323 18.99 -4.49 -15.46
C ASN A 323 18.36 -3.67 -14.33
N SER A 324 17.99 -4.34 -13.23
CA SER A 324 17.28 -3.69 -12.13
C SER A 324 18.11 -2.62 -11.44
N LYS A 325 19.44 -2.75 -11.41
CA LYS A 325 20.31 -1.74 -10.80
C LYS A 325 20.23 -0.39 -11.54
N GLU A 326 20.21 -0.41 -12.86
CA GLU A 326 20.17 0.81 -13.69
C GLU A 326 18.78 1.45 -13.67
N VAL A 327 17.72 0.63 -13.72
CA VAL A 327 16.35 1.12 -13.58
C VAL A 327 16.12 1.71 -12.18
N LEU A 328 16.65 1.08 -11.13
CA LEU A 328 16.55 1.60 -9.76
C LEU A 328 17.18 2.98 -9.62
N VAL A 329 18.34 3.23 -10.24
CA VAL A 329 18.95 4.57 -10.26
C VAL A 329 17.99 5.59 -10.88
N LYS A 330 17.28 5.25 -11.96
CA LYS A 330 16.26 6.13 -12.55
C LYS A 330 15.08 6.39 -11.63
N ILE A 331 14.60 5.37 -10.92
CA ILE A 331 13.54 5.50 -9.92
C ILE A 331 13.98 6.42 -8.77
N GLU A 332 15.19 6.21 -8.25
CA GLU A 332 15.75 7.01 -7.16
C GLU A 332 15.94 8.48 -7.57
N GLU A 333 16.54 8.73 -8.73
CA GLU A 333 16.78 10.07 -9.27
C GLU A 333 15.47 10.81 -9.59
N THR A 334 14.47 10.11 -10.15
CA THR A 334 13.27 10.76 -10.70
C THR A 334 12.17 10.92 -9.67
N TYR A 335 11.97 9.91 -8.81
CA TYR A 335 10.83 9.81 -7.90
C TYR A 335 11.26 9.85 -6.43
N ALA A 336 12.16 8.96 -5.98
CA ALA A 336 12.50 8.86 -4.56
C ALA A 336 13.30 10.07 -4.04
N SER A 337 13.88 10.88 -4.92
CA SER A 337 14.52 12.16 -4.59
C SER A 337 13.51 13.28 -4.29
N LYS A 338 12.26 13.15 -4.77
CA LYS A 338 11.21 14.19 -4.69
C LYS A 338 10.07 13.84 -3.74
N TYR A 339 9.76 12.55 -3.64
CA TYR A 339 8.64 12.03 -2.86
C TYR A 339 9.15 11.25 -1.65
N HIS A 340 8.34 11.24 -0.59
CA HIS A 340 8.60 10.41 0.58
C HIS A 340 8.69 8.93 0.21
N TRP A 341 9.44 8.14 0.96
CA TRP A 341 9.60 6.71 0.65
C TRP A 341 8.28 5.92 0.76
N ILE A 342 7.31 6.37 1.55
CA ILE A 342 5.97 5.75 1.63
C ILE A 342 5.05 6.21 0.46
N HIS A 343 5.46 7.18 -0.36
CA HIS A 343 4.61 7.72 -1.42
C HIS A 343 4.29 6.64 -2.48
N THR A 344 3.08 6.63 -3.07
CA THR A 344 2.67 5.63 -4.06
C THR A 344 3.63 5.51 -5.25
N PHE A 345 4.05 6.64 -5.80
CA PHE A 345 4.90 6.76 -7.00
C PHE A 345 6.23 5.98 -7.01
N PRO A 346 7.18 6.21 -6.08
CA PRO A 346 8.43 5.45 -6.08
C PRO A 346 8.19 3.94 -5.89
N ASN A 347 7.15 3.57 -5.14
CA ASN A 347 6.86 2.16 -4.85
C ASN A 347 6.21 1.42 -6.02
N ILE A 348 5.24 2.02 -6.74
CA ILE A 348 4.73 1.38 -7.94
C ILE A 348 5.82 1.20 -9.00
N ALA A 349 6.74 2.15 -9.15
CA ALA A 349 7.87 2.00 -10.05
C ALA A 349 8.77 0.80 -9.64
N ASN A 350 9.00 0.62 -8.34
CA ASN A 350 9.71 -0.56 -7.83
C ASN A 350 8.98 -1.88 -8.18
N VAL A 351 7.66 -1.94 -7.94
CA VAL A 351 6.84 -3.11 -8.26
C VAL A 351 6.92 -3.46 -9.75
N ILE A 352 6.75 -2.47 -10.64
CA ILE A 352 6.81 -2.69 -12.10
C ILE A 352 8.20 -3.19 -12.52
N MET A 353 9.27 -2.59 -11.99
CA MET A 353 10.64 -3.03 -12.25
C MET A 353 10.84 -4.50 -11.82
N ALA A 354 10.41 -4.83 -10.61
CA ALA A 354 10.57 -6.18 -10.05
C ALA A 354 9.77 -7.23 -10.83
N LEU A 355 8.55 -6.92 -11.26
CA LEU A 355 7.73 -7.83 -12.07
C LEU A 355 8.35 -8.07 -13.46
N ILE A 356 8.77 -7.00 -14.16
CA ILE A 356 9.30 -7.13 -15.52
C ILE A 356 10.67 -7.82 -15.52
N LEU A 357 11.61 -7.33 -14.71
CA LEU A 357 12.99 -7.82 -14.70
C LEU A 357 13.15 -9.11 -13.89
N GLY A 358 12.12 -9.47 -13.13
CA GLY A 358 11.96 -10.75 -12.47
C GLY A 358 11.65 -11.91 -13.42
N GLU A 359 11.14 -11.61 -14.63
CA GLU A 359 10.92 -12.60 -15.70
C GLU A 359 10.04 -13.80 -15.28
N GLY A 360 9.12 -13.58 -14.35
CA GLY A 360 8.23 -14.62 -13.80
C GLY A 360 8.87 -15.53 -12.75
N ASP A 361 10.16 -15.37 -12.44
CA ASP A 361 10.80 -16.10 -11.35
C ASP A 361 10.43 -15.48 -10.00
N PHE A 362 9.77 -16.26 -9.13
CA PHE A 362 9.28 -15.80 -7.84
C PHE A 362 10.40 -15.24 -6.95
N GLY A 363 11.48 -16.00 -6.76
CA GLY A 363 12.57 -15.63 -5.85
C GLY A 363 13.35 -14.41 -6.34
N LYS A 364 13.67 -14.37 -7.63
CA LYS A 364 14.35 -13.25 -8.29
C LYS A 364 13.53 -11.96 -8.14
N SER A 365 12.23 -12.02 -8.40
CA SER A 365 11.36 -10.83 -8.39
C SER A 365 11.21 -10.23 -7.00
N ILE A 366 10.93 -11.05 -5.98
CA ILE A 366 10.82 -10.54 -4.60
C ILE A 366 12.17 -10.02 -4.09
N CYS A 367 13.29 -10.62 -4.50
CA CYS A 367 14.62 -10.13 -4.16
C CYS A 367 14.95 -8.80 -4.86
N ILE A 368 14.55 -8.61 -6.12
CA ILE A 368 14.70 -7.31 -6.81
C ILE A 368 13.96 -6.22 -6.03
N SER A 369 12.70 -6.48 -5.66
CA SER A 369 11.90 -5.51 -4.88
C SER A 369 12.52 -5.22 -3.51
N ALA A 370 12.90 -6.25 -2.74
CA ALA A 370 13.46 -6.08 -1.40
C ALA A 370 14.82 -5.35 -1.40
N ASN A 371 15.64 -5.52 -2.44
CA ASN A 371 16.92 -4.81 -2.57
C ASN A 371 16.79 -3.36 -3.05
N SER A 372 15.62 -2.96 -3.53
CA SER A 372 15.40 -1.62 -4.07
C SER A 372 15.25 -0.55 -2.98
N GLY A 373 14.99 -0.96 -1.73
CA GLY A 373 14.71 -0.03 -0.65
C GLY A 373 13.33 0.62 -0.80
N ILE A 374 13.16 1.83 -0.27
CA ILE A 374 11.86 2.54 -0.27
C ILE A 374 10.89 1.80 0.67
N ASP A 375 9.65 1.52 0.29
CA ASP A 375 8.66 0.81 1.11
C ASP A 375 8.67 -0.67 0.72
N THR A 376 9.62 -1.41 1.31
CA THR A 376 10.00 -2.75 0.83
C THR A 376 9.02 -3.83 1.23
N ASP A 377 8.37 -3.75 2.39
CA ASP A 377 7.29 -4.66 2.78
C ASP A 377 6.12 -4.56 1.81
N CYS A 378 5.58 -3.36 1.61
CA CYS A 378 4.45 -3.15 0.71
C CYS A 378 4.75 -3.57 -0.73
N SER A 379 5.85 -3.04 -1.30
CA SER A 379 6.22 -3.31 -2.70
C SER A 379 6.51 -4.79 -2.94
N THR A 380 7.24 -5.43 -2.01
CA THR A 380 7.59 -6.85 -2.14
C THR A 380 6.38 -7.74 -1.88
N GLY A 381 5.48 -7.34 -0.96
CA GLY A 381 4.19 -7.97 -0.73
C GLY A 381 3.36 -8.03 -2.01
N GLN A 382 3.23 -6.92 -2.72
CA GLN A 382 2.49 -6.85 -3.99
C GLN A 382 3.12 -7.72 -5.09
N VAL A 383 4.46 -7.66 -5.24
CA VAL A 383 5.20 -8.51 -6.21
C VAL A 383 4.98 -9.99 -5.88
N GLY A 384 5.12 -10.34 -4.60
CA GLY A 384 4.92 -11.70 -4.11
C GLY A 384 3.49 -12.20 -4.36
N ALA A 385 2.47 -11.39 -4.05
CA ALA A 385 1.08 -11.73 -4.29
C ALA A 385 0.78 -11.97 -5.77
N THR A 386 1.27 -11.08 -6.64
CA THR A 386 1.10 -11.19 -8.10
C THR A 386 1.69 -12.49 -8.64
N LEU A 387 2.95 -12.77 -8.30
CA LEU A 387 3.59 -14.00 -8.76
C LEU A 387 3.01 -15.25 -8.09
N GLY A 388 2.58 -15.14 -6.83
CA GLY A 388 1.91 -16.21 -6.11
C GLY A 388 0.62 -16.66 -6.79
N VAL A 389 -0.19 -15.71 -7.28
CA VAL A 389 -1.39 -16.02 -8.10
C VAL A 389 -1.01 -16.62 -9.45
N LEU A 390 0.03 -16.09 -10.09
CA LEU A 390 0.48 -16.56 -11.41
C LEU A 390 0.94 -18.02 -11.38
N ILE A 391 1.82 -18.37 -10.43
CA ILE A 391 2.44 -19.68 -10.39
C ILE A 391 1.68 -20.67 -9.51
N GLY A 392 0.79 -20.21 -8.63
CA GLY A 392 0.09 -21.06 -7.66
C GLY A 392 0.98 -21.51 -6.49
N GLU A 393 0.37 -21.81 -5.35
CA GLU A 393 1.09 -22.12 -4.10
C GLU A 393 2.14 -23.23 -4.25
N LYS A 394 1.83 -24.28 -5.03
CA LYS A 394 2.68 -25.46 -5.18
C LYS A 394 4.02 -25.15 -5.82
N ASN A 395 4.07 -24.12 -6.67
CA ASN A 395 5.27 -23.72 -7.40
C ASN A 395 6.10 -22.66 -6.65
N ILE A 396 5.63 -22.14 -5.52
CA ILE A 396 6.43 -21.28 -4.65
C ILE A 396 7.52 -22.14 -3.97
N PRO A 397 8.82 -21.77 -4.07
CA PRO A 397 9.89 -22.54 -3.44
C PRO A 397 9.69 -22.71 -1.93
N ILE A 398 9.84 -23.95 -1.45
CA ILE A 398 9.52 -24.32 -0.06
C ILE A 398 10.27 -23.46 0.98
N LYS A 399 11.51 -23.04 0.67
CA LYS A 399 12.33 -22.20 1.54
C LYS A 399 11.65 -20.88 1.95
N TRP A 400 10.76 -20.36 1.10
CA TRP A 400 10.02 -19.14 1.40
C TRP A 400 8.78 -19.40 2.25
N LYS A 401 8.09 -20.53 2.03
CA LYS A 401 6.83 -20.90 2.69
C LYS A 401 7.02 -21.48 4.09
N GLU A 402 7.96 -22.41 4.23
CA GLU A 402 8.18 -23.19 5.46
C GLU A 402 8.40 -22.29 6.70
N PRO A 403 9.21 -21.22 6.64
CA PRO A 403 9.43 -20.34 7.80
C PRO A 403 8.18 -19.61 8.32
N LEU A 404 7.16 -19.41 7.47
CA LEU A 404 5.90 -18.74 7.86
C LEU A 404 4.95 -19.67 8.62
N ASN A 405 5.16 -20.99 8.54
CA ASN A 405 4.39 -22.00 9.26
C ASN A 405 2.85 -21.83 9.11
N ASN A 406 2.40 -21.53 7.89
CA ASN A 406 0.97 -21.34 7.56
C ASN A 406 0.26 -20.36 8.52
N THR A 407 0.95 -19.31 8.99
CA THR A 407 0.45 -18.41 10.04
C THR A 407 0.35 -16.96 9.56
N ILE A 408 -0.80 -16.34 9.77
CA ILE A 408 -0.99 -14.89 9.70
C ILE A 408 -1.19 -14.34 11.10
N GLU A 409 -0.52 -13.22 11.38
CA GLU A 409 -0.75 -12.39 12.55
C GLU A 409 -1.11 -10.99 12.05
N ALA A 410 -2.18 -10.39 12.58
CA ALA A 410 -2.69 -9.11 12.11
C ALA A 410 -2.94 -8.14 13.29
N TYR A 411 -3.00 -6.83 12.98
CA TYR A 411 -3.31 -5.79 13.96
C TYR A 411 -4.82 -5.54 14.07
N LEU A 412 -5.58 -6.62 14.30
CA LEU A 412 -7.04 -6.59 14.36
C LEU A 412 -7.56 -7.21 15.64
N TYR A 413 -8.46 -6.50 16.33
CA TYR A 413 -9.23 -7.10 17.41
C TYR A 413 -10.11 -8.23 16.87
N SER A 414 -10.09 -9.37 17.57
CA SER A 414 -10.83 -10.61 17.23
C SER A 414 -10.31 -11.39 16.02
N PHE A 415 -9.34 -10.85 15.28
CA PHE A 415 -8.72 -11.49 14.11
C PHE A 415 -7.19 -11.46 14.20
N GLU A 416 -6.63 -11.52 15.42
CA GLU A 416 -5.20 -11.31 15.68
C GLU A 416 -4.32 -12.39 15.03
N LYS A 417 -4.86 -13.62 14.89
CA LYS A 417 -4.11 -14.77 14.39
C LYS A 417 -5.01 -15.81 13.72
N MET A 418 -4.60 -16.28 12.54
CA MET A 418 -5.26 -17.37 11.82
C MET A 418 -4.30 -18.09 10.88
N LYS A 419 -4.74 -19.20 10.27
CA LYS A 419 -3.94 -19.86 9.23
C LYS A 419 -4.08 -19.18 7.88
N ILE A 420 -3.03 -19.21 7.07
CA ILE A 420 -3.10 -18.73 5.67
C ILE A 420 -4.13 -19.57 4.88
N SER A 421 -4.21 -20.87 5.15
CA SER A 421 -5.23 -21.75 4.57
C SER A 421 -6.67 -21.37 4.98
N GLU A 422 -6.90 -20.97 6.23
CA GLU A 422 -8.22 -20.55 6.70
C GLU A 422 -8.63 -19.22 6.05
N LEU A 423 -7.70 -18.27 5.94
CA LEU A 423 -7.93 -17.01 5.23
C LEU A 423 -8.20 -17.24 3.73
N THR A 424 -7.52 -18.22 3.13
CA THR A 424 -7.77 -18.65 1.76
C THR A 424 -9.20 -19.15 1.60
N ASP A 425 -9.65 -20.08 2.44
CA ASP A 425 -11.03 -20.59 2.42
C ASP A 425 -12.07 -19.48 2.58
N TRP A 426 -11.81 -18.53 3.49
CA TRP A 426 -12.67 -17.36 3.68
C TRP A 426 -12.74 -16.48 2.43
N THR A 427 -11.59 -16.24 1.79
CA THR A 427 -11.50 -15.47 0.54
C THR A 427 -12.33 -16.14 -0.57
N LEU A 428 -12.23 -17.46 -0.73
CA LEU A 428 -13.04 -18.20 -1.70
C LEU A 428 -14.54 -18.14 -1.36
N LYS A 429 -14.90 -18.17 -0.07
CA LYS A 429 -16.29 -18.01 0.37
C LYS A 429 -16.85 -16.67 -0.11
N ILE A 430 -16.18 -15.54 0.15
CA ILE A 430 -16.73 -14.24 -0.29
C ILE A 430 -16.72 -14.14 -1.82
N GLY A 431 -15.70 -14.66 -2.49
CA GLY A 431 -15.67 -14.68 -3.95
C GLY A 431 -16.84 -15.43 -4.57
N LYS A 432 -17.29 -16.54 -3.95
CA LYS A 432 -18.50 -17.28 -4.37
C LYS A 432 -19.76 -16.44 -4.17
N ILE A 433 -19.90 -15.76 -3.03
CA ILE A 433 -21.03 -14.85 -2.73
C ILE A 433 -21.11 -13.74 -3.79
N ILE A 434 -19.97 -13.16 -4.15
CA ILE A 434 -19.87 -12.13 -5.21
C ILE A 434 -20.30 -12.70 -6.56
N ALA A 435 -19.77 -13.87 -6.95
CA ALA A 435 -20.10 -14.52 -8.21
C ALA A 435 -21.58 -14.95 -8.33
N GLU A 436 -22.26 -15.19 -7.21
CA GLU A 436 -23.69 -15.51 -7.19
C GLU A 436 -24.59 -14.28 -7.36
N LYS A 437 -24.19 -13.13 -6.80
CA LYS A 437 -24.99 -11.89 -6.91
C LYS A 437 -24.84 -11.15 -8.23
N ILE A 438 -23.75 -11.36 -8.96
CA ILE A 438 -23.42 -10.61 -10.19
C ILE A 438 -23.88 -11.34 -11.47
N LYS A 439 -24.40 -12.57 -11.34
CA LYS A 439 -25.16 -13.26 -12.40
C LYS A 439 -26.57 -12.69 -12.50
#